data_AF-A0A529SUP9-F1
#
_entry.id   AF-A0A529SUP9-F1
#
_cell.length_a   1.000
_cell.length_b   1.000
_cell.length_c   1.000
_cell.angle_alpha   90.00
_cell.angle_beta   90.00
_cell.angle_gamma   90.00
#
_symmetry.space_group_name_H-M   'P 1'
#
loop_
_entity.id
_entity.type
_entity.pdbx_description
1 polymer ?
#
loop_
_entity_poly.entity_id
_entity_poly.type
_entity_poly.pdbx_seq_one_letter_code
_entity_poly.pdbx_strand_id
1 'polypeptide(L)'
;PYNRDLFFYFDEILRALSPDDPCRVVSVHKSAQLGGTVLANIFCGGSLAMDPGDFLYVHPTENNAQRWSKMKLAPMLKGTPALSKLFPMKSRDGSDSVLYKERIDGRGAIQISGANSPASLSQVTMKRQVQDDLAKWEMNNAGDPETQADSRSQAHEFAKILKVSTPLVEPGCRITKNYEDGSQEKLFLPCPHCGHMQTLEWENFLANLDEEQPERSHFTCADPDCGGIIEEHDRPAMFRA
;
A
#
# COMPACT_ATOMS: atom_id res chain seq x y z
N PRO A 1 11.72 -12.41 -4.14
CA PRO A 1 11.75 -12.04 -2.69
C PRO A 1 11.75 -10.52 -2.56
N TYR A 2 11.07 -9.95 -1.55
CA TYR A 2 11.19 -8.53 -1.25
C TYR A 2 12.64 -8.21 -0.85
N ASN A 3 13.23 -7.16 -1.41
CA ASN A 3 14.57 -6.71 -1.09
C ASN A 3 14.49 -5.25 -0.61
N ARG A 4 14.79 -5.04 0.67
CA ARG A 4 14.71 -3.73 1.30
C ARG A 4 15.62 -2.70 0.62
N ASP A 5 16.80 -3.11 0.13
CA ASP A 5 17.74 -2.20 -0.55
C ASP A 5 17.20 -1.67 -1.88
N LEU A 6 16.33 -2.44 -2.56
CA LEU A 6 15.71 -2.04 -3.83
C LEU A 6 14.36 -1.32 -3.64
N PHE A 7 13.78 -1.43 -2.45
CA PHE A 7 12.46 -0.92 -2.10
C PHE A 7 12.50 -0.14 -0.77
N PHE A 8 13.60 0.59 -0.54
CA PHE A 8 13.87 1.34 0.70
C PHE A 8 12.82 2.41 0.97
N TYR A 9 12.19 2.94 -0.08
CA TYR A 9 11.08 3.88 0.01
C TYR A 9 9.82 3.32 0.68
N PHE A 10 9.76 2.02 0.98
CA PHE A 10 8.73 1.44 1.84
C PHE A 10 9.05 1.49 3.33
N ASP A 11 10.30 1.74 3.72
CA ASP A 11 10.72 1.66 5.12
C ASP A 11 9.97 2.66 5.99
N GLU A 12 9.92 3.92 5.55
CA GLU A 12 9.24 4.98 6.29
C GLU A 12 7.73 4.74 6.35
N ILE A 13 7.15 4.23 5.27
CA ILE A 13 5.74 3.86 5.20
C ILE A 13 5.43 2.70 6.17
N LEU A 14 6.29 1.68 6.21
CA LEU A 14 6.16 0.55 7.15
C LEU A 14 6.40 0.97 8.60
N ARG A 15 7.30 1.93 8.84
CA ARG A 15 7.53 2.56 10.15
C ARG A 15 6.25 3.25 10.62
N ALA A 16 5.62 4.06 9.78
CA ALA A 16 4.35 4.72 10.08
C ALA A 16 3.21 3.71 10.33
N LEU A 17 3.22 2.56 9.64
CA LEU A 17 2.26 1.47 9.86
C LEU A 17 2.52 0.62 11.11
N SER A 18 3.68 0.80 11.77
CA SER A 18 4.02 0.07 12.99
C SER A 18 3.11 0.47 14.16
N PRO A 19 2.88 -0.42 15.15
CA PRO A 19 2.06 -0.11 16.32
C PRO A 19 2.58 1.05 17.17
N ASP A 20 3.89 1.30 17.15
CA ASP A 20 4.56 2.28 18.00
C ASP A 20 4.45 3.71 17.44
N ASP A 21 4.17 3.85 16.14
CA ASP A 21 3.99 5.15 15.51
C ASP A 21 2.56 5.69 15.79
N PRO A 22 2.37 6.99 16.08
CA PRO A 22 1.04 7.55 16.34
C PRO A 22 0.18 7.72 15.07
N CYS A 23 0.76 7.60 13.87
CA CYS A 23 0.05 7.82 12.61
C CYS A 23 -1.04 6.77 12.40
N ARG A 24 -2.30 7.18 12.51
CA ARG A 24 -3.46 6.27 12.41
C ARG A 24 -3.79 5.88 10.97
N VAL A 25 -3.62 6.81 10.04
CA VAL A 25 -3.98 6.66 8.62
C VAL A 25 -2.77 6.95 7.77
N VAL A 26 -2.35 5.97 6.98
CA VAL A 26 -1.22 6.09 6.06
C VAL A 26 -1.76 6.01 4.64
N SER A 27 -1.69 7.13 3.92
CA SER A 27 -2.16 7.26 2.54
C SER A 27 -0.98 7.20 1.59
N VAL A 28 -1.00 6.26 0.65
CA VAL A 28 0.07 6.06 -0.34
C VAL A 28 -0.50 6.34 -1.73
N HIS A 29 -0.28 7.58 -2.17
CA HIS A 29 -0.52 8.06 -3.52
C HIS A 29 0.69 7.76 -4.40
N LYS A 30 0.57 6.74 -5.26
CA LYS A 30 1.73 6.18 -5.98
C LYS A 30 1.41 5.89 -7.44
N SER A 31 2.41 5.71 -8.30
CA SER A 31 2.18 5.24 -9.68
C SER A 31 1.87 3.73 -9.75
N ALA A 32 1.37 3.26 -10.89
CA ALA A 32 1.14 1.83 -11.08
C ALA A 32 2.45 1.02 -10.94
N GLN A 33 2.33 -0.23 -10.50
CA GLN A 33 3.45 -1.20 -10.45
C GLN A 33 4.64 -0.88 -9.51
N LEU A 34 4.55 0.15 -8.65
CA LEU A 34 5.56 0.39 -7.61
C LEU A 34 5.52 -0.56 -6.40
N GLY A 35 4.66 -1.60 -6.42
CA GLY A 35 4.61 -2.59 -5.33
C GLY A 35 3.69 -2.25 -4.16
N GLY A 36 2.70 -1.35 -4.33
CA GLY A 36 1.74 -1.00 -3.26
C GLY A 36 1.03 -2.21 -2.62
N THR A 37 0.63 -3.21 -3.42
CA THR A 37 0.08 -4.47 -2.88
C THR A 37 1.12 -5.29 -2.10
N VAL A 38 2.41 -5.21 -2.45
CA VAL A 38 3.49 -5.87 -1.70
C VAL A 38 3.64 -5.21 -0.33
N LEU A 39 3.65 -3.88 -0.28
CA LEU A 39 3.61 -3.12 0.98
C LEU A 39 2.42 -3.53 1.85
N ALA A 40 1.20 -3.55 1.29
CA ALA A 40 -0.01 -3.97 2.01
C ALA A 40 0.05 -5.42 2.50
N ASN A 41 0.65 -6.32 1.72
CA ASN A 41 0.88 -7.70 2.09
C ASN A 41 1.87 -7.83 3.26
N ILE A 42 2.96 -7.05 3.25
CA ILE A 42 3.95 -7.00 4.34
C ILE A 42 3.26 -6.51 5.61
N PHE A 43 2.49 -5.42 5.51
CA PHE A 43 1.73 -4.89 6.63
C PHE A 43 0.73 -5.91 7.19
N CYS A 44 -0.07 -6.56 6.32
CA CYS A 44 -1.03 -7.60 6.72
C CYS A 44 -0.35 -8.81 7.39
N GLY A 45 0.64 -9.40 6.73
CA GLY A 45 1.36 -10.56 7.25
C GLY A 45 2.13 -10.25 8.54
N GLY A 46 2.85 -9.13 8.58
CA GLY A 46 3.59 -8.68 9.76
C GLY A 46 2.67 -8.40 10.94
N SER A 47 1.55 -7.74 10.70
CA SER A 47 0.52 -7.48 11.71
C SER A 47 -0.01 -8.75 12.34
N LEU A 48 -0.39 -9.72 11.51
CA LEU A 48 -0.88 -11.00 12.00
C LEU A 48 0.22 -11.69 12.80
N ALA A 49 1.45 -11.79 12.28
CA ALA A 49 2.53 -12.50 12.96
C ALA A 49 2.94 -11.86 14.30
N MET A 50 2.96 -10.53 14.41
CA MET A 50 3.61 -9.81 15.52
C MET A 50 2.64 -9.15 16.52
N ASP A 51 1.46 -8.70 16.09
CA ASP A 51 0.43 -8.11 16.95
C ASP A 51 -0.95 -8.66 16.54
N PRO A 52 -1.26 -9.92 16.91
CA PRO A 52 -2.41 -10.62 16.37
C PRO A 52 -3.73 -9.96 16.78
N GLY A 53 -4.62 -9.87 15.81
CA GLY A 53 -5.98 -9.37 15.92
C GLY A 53 -6.66 -9.44 14.55
N ASP A 54 -7.93 -9.03 14.49
CA ASP A 54 -8.66 -9.03 13.23
C ASP A 54 -8.16 -7.94 12.27
N PHE A 55 -8.04 -8.33 11.00
CA PHE A 55 -7.50 -7.52 9.92
C PHE A 55 -8.51 -7.46 8.77
N LEU A 56 -8.88 -6.25 8.35
CA LEU A 56 -9.78 -6.03 7.22
C LEU A 56 -8.98 -5.67 5.96
N TYR A 57 -9.10 -6.46 4.90
CA TYR A 57 -8.49 -6.16 3.61
C TYR A 57 -9.58 -5.92 2.57
N VAL A 58 -9.72 -4.69 2.10
CA VAL A 58 -10.78 -4.31 1.16
C VAL A 58 -10.20 -4.06 -0.22
N HIS A 59 -10.87 -4.61 -1.23
CA HIS A 59 -10.59 -4.39 -2.65
C HIS A 59 -11.77 -3.67 -3.32
N PRO A 60 -11.62 -3.16 -4.56
CA PRO A 60 -12.70 -2.46 -5.26
C PRO A 60 -13.97 -3.30 -5.42
N THR A 61 -13.82 -4.59 -5.72
CA THR A 61 -14.95 -5.52 -5.83
C THR A 61 -14.69 -6.84 -5.10
N GLU A 62 -15.76 -7.56 -4.76
CA GLU A 62 -15.68 -8.93 -4.23
C GLU A 62 -14.91 -9.87 -5.17
N ASN A 63 -15.03 -9.68 -6.49
CA ASN A 63 -14.26 -10.46 -7.47
C ASN A 63 -12.74 -10.16 -7.39
N ASN A 64 -12.36 -8.90 -7.18
CA ASN A 64 -10.97 -8.53 -6.95
C ASN A 64 -10.45 -9.18 -5.66
N ALA A 65 -11.23 -9.12 -4.59
CA ALA A 65 -10.92 -9.76 -3.30
C ALA A 65 -10.70 -11.27 -3.40
N GLN A 66 -11.62 -12.00 -4.07
CA GLN A 66 -11.47 -13.44 -4.28
C GLN A 66 -10.23 -13.78 -5.11
N ARG A 67 -9.94 -12.98 -6.14
CA ARG A 67 -8.76 -13.17 -6.99
C ARG A 67 -7.47 -12.95 -6.21
N TRP A 68 -7.37 -11.87 -5.45
CA TRP A 68 -6.20 -11.59 -4.60
C TRP A 68 -6.02 -12.68 -3.54
N SER A 69 -7.10 -13.11 -2.88
CA SER A 69 -7.05 -14.18 -1.87
C SER A 69 -6.42 -15.46 -2.42
N LYS A 70 -6.89 -15.92 -3.59
CA LYS A 70 -6.41 -17.16 -4.22
C LYS A 70 -5.00 -17.01 -4.80
N MET A 71 -4.71 -15.89 -5.46
CA MET A 71 -3.50 -15.74 -6.28
C MET A 71 -2.32 -15.08 -5.55
N LYS A 72 -2.57 -14.37 -4.44
CA LYS A 72 -1.56 -13.60 -3.71
C LYS A 72 -1.50 -14.00 -2.24
N LEU A 73 -2.61 -13.93 -1.53
CA LEU A 73 -2.66 -14.23 -0.10
C LEU A 73 -2.33 -15.70 0.20
N ALA A 74 -3.02 -16.66 -0.42
CA ALA A 74 -2.79 -18.07 -0.16
C ALA A 74 -1.34 -18.52 -0.45
N PRO A 75 -0.70 -18.13 -1.58
CA PRO A 75 0.72 -18.37 -1.80
C PRO A 75 1.62 -17.71 -0.75
N MET A 76 1.31 -16.48 -0.31
CA MET A 76 2.08 -15.77 0.71
C MET A 76 2.00 -16.48 2.07
N LEU A 77 0.80 -16.89 2.49
CA LEU A 77 0.59 -17.63 3.75
C LEU A 77 1.36 -18.96 3.73
N LYS A 78 1.32 -19.70 2.61
CA LYS A 78 2.06 -20.95 2.44
C LYS A 78 3.58 -20.74 2.41
N GLY A 79 4.03 -19.71 1.70
CA GLY A 79 5.46 -19.45 1.42
C GLY A 79 6.22 -18.78 2.56
N THR A 80 5.53 -18.23 3.57
CA THR A 80 6.16 -17.52 4.68
C THR A 80 6.18 -18.38 5.93
N PRO A 81 7.35 -18.84 6.44
CA PRO A 81 7.42 -19.78 7.55
C PRO A 81 6.71 -19.34 8.84
N ALA A 82 6.67 -18.04 9.12
CA ALA A 82 5.94 -17.49 10.27
C ALA A 82 4.42 -17.58 10.08
N LEU A 83 3.92 -17.41 8.85
CA LEU A 83 2.48 -17.41 8.54
C LEU A 83 1.94 -18.82 8.29
N SER A 84 2.74 -19.70 7.68
CA SER A 84 2.30 -21.06 7.33
C SER A 84 1.97 -21.91 8.57
N LYS A 85 2.61 -21.62 9.70
CA LYS A 85 2.30 -22.20 11.01
C LYS A 85 0.98 -21.68 11.59
N LEU A 86 0.63 -20.43 11.29
CA LEU A 86 -0.57 -19.77 11.81
C LEU A 86 -1.81 -20.07 10.96
N PHE A 87 -1.62 -20.27 9.66
CA PHE A 87 -2.69 -20.55 8.69
C PHE A 87 -2.42 -21.87 7.94
N PRO A 88 -2.53 -23.02 8.62
CA PRO A 88 -2.36 -24.31 7.96
C PRO A 88 -3.53 -24.56 6.99
N MET A 89 -3.22 -24.82 5.71
CA MET A 89 -4.20 -25.09 4.64
C MET A 89 -4.88 -26.48 4.78
N LYS A 90 -5.25 -26.87 5.99
CA LYS A 90 -5.83 -28.18 6.33
C LYS A 90 -7.23 -28.09 6.94
N SER A 91 -7.76 -26.89 7.15
CA SER A 91 -9.08 -26.75 7.77
C SER A 91 -10.17 -27.28 6.84
N ARG A 92 -10.88 -28.32 7.29
CA ARG A 92 -12.17 -28.76 6.73
C ARG A 92 -13.35 -28.03 7.38
N ASP A 93 -13.07 -27.13 8.31
CA ASP A 93 -14.04 -26.42 9.13
C ASP A 93 -14.10 -24.96 8.65
N GLY A 94 -15.25 -24.29 8.79
CA GLY A 94 -15.55 -22.99 8.16
C GLY A 94 -14.64 -21.79 8.52
N SER A 95 -13.57 -22.00 9.29
CA SER A 95 -12.55 -21.02 9.66
C SER A 95 -11.59 -20.65 8.53
N ASP A 96 -11.59 -21.39 7.41
CA ASP A 96 -10.79 -21.09 6.21
C ASP A 96 -11.67 -21.07 4.95
N SER A 97 -12.12 -19.88 4.57
CA SER A 97 -12.88 -19.65 3.34
C SER A 97 -12.10 -18.74 2.37
N VAL A 98 -12.61 -18.52 1.17
CA VAL A 98 -11.93 -17.64 0.19
C VAL A 98 -11.81 -16.20 0.73
N LEU A 99 -12.79 -15.70 1.46
CA LEU A 99 -12.84 -14.32 1.93
C LEU A 99 -12.59 -14.17 3.43
N TYR A 100 -12.28 -15.27 4.12
CA TYR A 100 -12.02 -15.28 5.55
C TYR A 100 -10.92 -16.28 5.88
N LYS A 101 -9.86 -15.83 6.56
CA LYS A 101 -8.75 -16.68 7.00
C LYS A 101 -8.54 -16.50 8.50
N GLU A 102 -8.91 -17.49 9.29
CA GLU A 102 -8.66 -17.46 10.73
C GLU A 102 -7.31 -18.10 11.08
N ARG A 103 -6.63 -17.55 12.09
CA ARG A 103 -5.46 -18.21 12.68
C ARG A 103 -5.89 -19.46 13.43
N ILE A 104 -5.05 -20.49 13.41
CA ILE A 104 -5.30 -21.73 14.16
C ILE A 104 -5.40 -21.54 15.68
N ASP A 105 -4.83 -20.46 16.22
CA ASP A 105 -4.89 -20.12 17.65
C ASP A 105 -6.07 -19.21 18.01
N GLY A 106 -6.92 -18.83 17.05
CA GLY A 106 -8.09 -17.97 17.25
C GLY A 106 -7.78 -16.53 17.67
N ARG A 107 -6.50 -16.10 17.64
CA ARG A 107 -6.09 -14.76 18.11
C ARG A 107 -6.32 -13.66 17.08
N GLY A 108 -6.86 -13.99 15.91
CA GLY A 108 -7.20 -13.03 14.87
C GLY A 108 -7.47 -13.70 13.53
N ALA A 109 -8.16 -12.96 12.66
CA ALA A 109 -8.49 -13.40 11.32
C ALA A 109 -8.23 -12.30 10.27
N ILE A 110 -8.16 -12.71 9.01
CA ILE A 110 -8.21 -11.82 7.85
C ILE A 110 -9.63 -11.88 7.28
N GLN A 111 -10.36 -10.77 7.38
CA GLN A 111 -11.61 -10.56 6.65
C GLN A 111 -11.28 -9.85 5.34
N ILE A 112 -11.71 -10.42 4.21
CA ILE A 112 -11.47 -9.87 2.87
C ILE A 112 -12.82 -9.41 2.32
N SER A 113 -12.90 -8.14 1.91
CA SER A 113 -14.16 -7.52 1.52
C SER A 113 -14.06 -6.81 0.17
N GLY A 114 -15.21 -6.61 -0.46
CA GLY A 114 -15.34 -5.80 -1.67
C GLY A 114 -16.06 -4.49 -1.37
N ALA A 115 -15.51 -3.37 -1.80
CA ALA A 115 -16.13 -2.04 -1.60
C ALA A 115 -17.53 -1.94 -2.21
N ASN A 116 -17.78 -2.68 -3.29
CA ASN A 116 -19.08 -2.79 -3.94
C ASN A 116 -20.16 -3.53 -3.12
N SER A 117 -19.80 -4.16 -1.99
CA SER A 117 -20.70 -4.99 -1.17
C SER A 117 -20.81 -4.42 0.25
N PRO A 118 -21.84 -3.61 0.55
CA PRO A 118 -21.99 -3.03 1.90
C PRO A 118 -22.18 -4.07 2.99
N ALA A 119 -22.80 -5.22 2.68
CA ALA A 119 -22.90 -6.33 3.61
C ALA A 119 -21.51 -6.80 4.07
N SER A 120 -20.54 -6.88 3.14
CA SER A 120 -19.15 -7.28 3.45
C SER A 120 -18.36 -6.23 4.25
N LEU A 121 -18.82 -4.99 4.31
CA LEU A 121 -18.25 -3.90 5.11
C LEU A 121 -19.03 -3.63 6.41
N SER A 122 -20.02 -4.47 6.73
CA SER A 122 -20.87 -4.31 7.92
C SER A 122 -20.46 -5.27 9.04
N GLN A 123 -20.96 -5.03 10.25
CA GLN A 123 -20.90 -5.95 11.40
C GLN A 123 -19.51 -6.38 11.89
N VAL A 124 -18.45 -5.69 11.50
CA VAL A 124 -17.09 -5.92 11.99
C VAL A 124 -16.52 -4.71 12.72
N THR A 125 -15.56 -4.94 13.60
CA THR A 125 -14.72 -3.92 14.24
C THR A 125 -13.26 -4.35 14.10
N MET A 126 -12.41 -3.47 13.57
CA MET A 126 -11.11 -3.85 13.02
C MET A 126 -10.04 -2.85 13.47
N LYS A 127 -9.02 -3.33 14.20
CA LYS A 127 -7.87 -2.50 14.61
C LYS A 127 -6.93 -2.22 13.45
N ARG A 128 -6.93 -3.07 12.42
CA ARG A 128 -6.09 -2.91 11.24
C ARG A 128 -6.85 -3.11 9.95
N GLN A 129 -6.53 -2.28 8.96
CA GLN A 129 -7.12 -2.43 7.64
C GLN A 129 -6.23 -1.97 6.49
N VAL A 130 -6.51 -2.52 5.31
CA VAL A 130 -6.02 -2.07 4.01
C VAL A 130 -7.20 -1.70 3.14
N GLN A 131 -7.12 -0.55 2.50
CA GLN A 131 -8.00 -0.11 1.42
C GLN A 131 -7.18 -0.07 0.13
N ASP A 132 -7.22 -1.16 -0.63
CA ASP A 132 -6.39 -1.37 -1.82
C ASP A 132 -7.10 -0.89 -3.09
N ASP A 133 -6.33 -0.34 -4.02
CA ASP A 133 -6.83 0.29 -5.25
C ASP A 133 -7.97 1.31 -4.97
N LEU A 134 -7.86 2.09 -3.88
CA LEU A 134 -8.89 2.99 -3.37
C LEU A 134 -9.49 3.94 -4.42
N ALA A 135 -8.71 4.42 -5.40
CA ALA A 135 -9.23 5.29 -6.45
C ALA A 135 -10.29 4.62 -7.34
N LYS A 136 -10.35 3.29 -7.39
CA LYS A 136 -11.31 2.51 -8.17
C LYS A 136 -12.62 2.22 -7.41
N TRP A 137 -12.76 2.71 -6.18
CA TRP A 137 -13.93 2.41 -5.36
C TRP A 137 -15.10 3.32 -5.74
N GLU A 138 -16.19 2.71 -6.17
CA GLU A 138 -17.43 3.40 -6.54
C GLU A 138 -18.41 3.46 -5.36
N MET A 139 -19.35 4.41 -5.41
CA MET A 139 -20.44 4.47 -4.42
C MET A 139 -21.27 3.20 -4.48
N ASN A 140 -21.58 2.62 -3.31
CA ASN A 140 -22.49 1.48 -3.22
C ASN A 140 -23.89 1.93 -2.76
N ASN A 141 -24.85 1.02 -2.73
CA ASN A 141 -26.24 1.35 -2.36
C ASN A 141 -26.43 1.77 -0.89
N ALA A 142 -25.43 1.60 -0.03
CA ALA A 142 -25.42 2.08 1.35
C ALA A 142 -24.62 3.38 1.53
N GLY A 143 -24.14 3.99 0.43
CA GLY A 143 -23.37 5.22 0.42
C GLY A 143 -21.89 5.01 0.11
N ASP A 144 -21.04 5.77 0.77
CA ASP A 144 -19.61 5.78 0.50
C ASP A 144 -18.90 4.57 1.15
N PRO A 145 -18.34 3.62 0.37
CA PRO A 145 -17.64 2.46 0.94
C PRO A 145 -16.37 2.81 1.70
N GLU A 146 -15.70 3.92 1.38
CA GLU A 146 -14.52 4.36 2.11
C GLU A 146 -14.90 4.78 3.53
N THR A 147 -15.96 5.59 3.66
CA THR A 147 -16.53 5.98 4.96
C THR A 147 -17.02 4.75 5.73
N GLN A 148 -17.63 3.76 5.04
CA GLN A 148 -18.03 2.50 5.66
C GLN A 148 -16.82 1.73 6.21
N ALA A 149 -15.74 1.59 5.43
CA ALA A 149 -14.51 0.92 5.86
C ALA A 149 -13.81 1.66 7.01
N ASP A 150 -13.70 2.99 6.94
CA ASP A 150 -13.10 3.82 8.00
C ASP A 150 -13.88 3.67 9.32
N SER A 151 -15.22 3.56 9.25
CA SER A 151 -16.07 3.35 10.42
C SER A 151 -15.78 2.03 11.16
N ARG A 152 -15.24 1.02 10.48
CA ARG A 152 -14.88 -0.28 11.10
C ARG A 152 -13.75 -0.15 12.11
N SER A 153 -12.95 0.90 12.01
CA SER A 153 -11.83 1.16 12.91
C SER A 153 -12.08 2.27 13.92
N GLN A 154 -13.29 2.86 13.95
CA GLN A 154 -13.60 4.00 14.82
C GLN A 154 -13.49 3.69 16.31
N ALA A 155 -13.83 2.46 16.73
CA ALA A 155 -13.73 2.05 18.14
C ALA A 155 -12.28 1.91 18.65
N HIS A 156 -11.29 1.93 17.75
CA HIS A 156 -9.88 1.81 18.09
C HIS A 156 -9.15 3.13 17.83
N GLU A 157 -8.76 3.80 18.93
CA GLU A 157 -7.99 5.04 18.90
C GLU A 157 -6.70 4.87 18.08
N PHE A 158 -5.93 3.82 18.38
CA PHE A 158 -4.66 3.48 17.71
C PHE A 158 -4.83 2.45 16.59
N ALA A 159 -5.92 2.55 15.81
CA ALA A 159 -6.08 1.73 14.61
C ALA A 159 -4.99 2.05 13.58
N LYS A 160 -4.68 1.11 12.70
CA LYS A 160 -3.78 1.33 11.55
C LYS A 160 -4.52 1.08 10.24
N ILE A 161 -4.69 2.15 9.46
CA ILE A 161 -5.42 2.15 8.19
C ILE A 161 -4.42 2.49 7.08
N LEU A 162 -4.12 1.51 6.22
CA LEU A 162 -3.36 1.74 5.00
C LEU A 162 -4.33 2.00 3.85
N LYS A 163 -4.27 3.20 3.26
CA LYS A 163 -4.98 3.56 2.04
C LYS A 163 -3.97 3.62 0.90
N VAL A 164 -4.12 2.81 -0.14
CA VAL A 164 -3.13 2.75 -1.23
C VAL A 164 -3.82 2.67 -2.57
N SER A 165 -3.38 3.49 -3.52
CA SER A 165 -3.89 3.41 -4.89
C SER A 165 -2.96 4.12 -5.87
N THR A 166 -3.14 3.79 -7.15
CA THR A 166 -2.78 4.72 -8.22
C THR A 166 -3.87 5.78 -8.34
N PRO A 167 -3.53 7.09 -8.41
CA PRO A 167 -4.53 8.13 -8.71
C PRO A 167 -5.15 7.90 -10.08
N LEU A 168 -6.40 8.34 -10.23
CA LEU A 168 -7.16 8.27 -11.47
C LEU A 168 -7.59 9.69 -11.88
N VAL A 169 -8.88 9.91 -12.12
CA VAL A 169 -9.40 11.17 -12.65
C VAL A 169 -9.75 12.13 -11.51
N GLU A 170 -9.38 13.39 -11.69
CA GLU A 170 -9.78 14.51 -10.84
C GLU A 170 -10.86 15.38 -11.52
N PRO A 171 -11.75 16.05 -10.76
CA PRO A 171 -11.90 16.00 -9.31
C PRO A 171 -12.59 14.71 -8.82
N GLY A 172 -12.39 14.35 -7.56
CA GLY A 172 -13.07 13.21 -6.92
C GLY A 172 -12.23 11.94 -6.79
N CYS A 173 -10.94 11.99 -7.08
CA CYS A 173 -10.05 10.86 -6.82
C CYS A 173 -9.81 10.68 -5.32
N ARG A 174 -10.30 9.56 -4.78
CA ARG A 174 -10.24 9.26 -3.33
C ARG A 174 -8.82 9.26 -2.78
N ILE A 175 -7.89 8.59 -3.44
CA ILE A 175 -6.51 8.51 -2.95
C ILE A 175 -5.81 9.87 -2.99
N THR A 176 -6.11 10.70 -4.00
CA THR A 176 -5.56 12.05 -4.11
C THR A 176 -6.03 12.90 -2.94
N LYS A 177 -7.35 12.93 -2.70
CA LYS A 177 -7.91 13.62 -1.53
C LYS A 177 -7.27 13.15 -0.21
N ASN A 178 -7.13 11.85 -0.01
CA ASN A 178 -6.52 11.29 1.20
C ASN A 178 -5.03 11.63 1.36
N TYR A 179 -4.33 11.87 0.26
CA TYR A 179 -2.94 12.35 0.28
C TYR A 179 -2.89 13.84 0.61
N GLU A 180 -3.74 14.65 -0.02
CA GLU A 180 -3.86 16.10 0.22
C GLU A 180 -4.25 16.42 1.68
N ASP A 181 -5.15 15.62 2.27
CA ASP A 181 -5.57 15.74 3.67
C ASP A 181 -4.45 15.34 4.68
N GLY A 182 -3.36 14.73 4.20
CA GLY A 182 -2.26 14.20 5.01
C GLY A 182 -1.02 15.11 5.07
N SER A 183 0.12 14.53 5.47
CA SER A 183 1.42 15.23 5.56
C SER A 183 2.07 15.52 4.20
N GLN A 184 1.57 14.92 3.11
CA GLN A 184 2.08 15.07 1.75
C GLN A 184 3.60 14.84 1.64
N GLU A 185 4.11 13.87 2.40
CA GLU A 185 5.52 13.50 2.38
C GLU A 185 5.95 13.02 1.00
N LYS A 186 7.14 13.46 0.58
CA LYS A 186 7.75 13.11 -0.70
C LYS A 186 9.03 12.32 -0.50
N LEU A 187 9.34 11.45 -1.46
CA LEU A 187 10.60 10.73 -1.51
C LEU A 187 11.70 11.66 -2.04
N PHE A 188 12.63 12.03 -1.17
CA PHE A 188 13.83 12.76 -1.57
C PHE A 188 14.96 11.79 -1.89
N LEU A 189 15.66 12.06 -2.98
CA LEU A 189 16.81 11.29 -3.44
C LEU A 189 18.01 12.23 -3.61
N PRO A 190 19.22 11.80 -3.23
CA PRO A 190 20.45 12.55 -3.48
C PRO A 190 20.74 12.60 -4.99
N CYS A 191 21.20 13.75 -5.47
CA CYS A 191 21.86 13.83 -6.78
C CYS A 191 23.14 12.99 -6.78
N PRO A 192 23.39 12.14 -7.80
CA PRO A 192 24.60 11.32 -7.88
C PRO A 192 25.89 12.15 -8.05
N HIS A 193 25.78 13.42 -8.45
CA HIS A 193 26.93 14.29 -8.74
C HIS A 193 27.33 15.18 -7.55
N CYS A 194 26.35 15.80 -6.89
CA CYS A 194 26.60 16.77 -5.81
C CYS A 194 25.99 16.39 -4.45
N GLY A 195 25.17 15.33 -4.38
CA GLY A 195 24.50 14.91 -3.15
C GLY A 195 23.28 15.76 -2.74
N HIS A 196 22.88 16.76 -3.52
CA HIS A 196 21.69 17.57 -3.25
C HIS A 196 20.43 16.70 -3.16
N MET A 197 19.67 16.83 -2.07
CA MET A 197 18.43 16.08 -1.86
C MET A 197 17.27 16.72 -2.61
N GLN A 198 16.66 15.96 -3.52
CA GLN A 198 15.60 16.44 -4.41
C GLN A 198 14.53 15.39 -4.65
N THR A 199 13.36 15.82 -5.11
CA THR A 199 12.33 14.94 -5.66
C THR A 199 12.49 14.86 -7.17
N LEU A 200 12.08 13.73 -7.75
CA LEU A 200 12.05 13.55 -9.20
C LEU A 200 10.68 13.99 -9.73
N GLU A 201 10.54 15.28 -10.03
CA GLU A 201 9.29 15.90 -10.48
C GLU A 201 9.08 15.71 -11.99
N TRP A 202 7.83 15.56 -12.42
CA TRP A 202 7.50 15.28 -13.83
C TRP A 202 7.89 16.44 -14.75
N GLU A 203 7.77 17.69 -14.30
CA GLU A 203 8.13 18.88 -15.06
C GLU A 203 9.62 18.91 -15.40
N ASN A 204 10.46 18.41 -14.49
CA ASN A 204 11.90 18.28 -14.73
C ASN A 204 12.20 17.25 -15.83
N PHE A 205 11.55 16.08 -15.79
CA PHE A 205 11.70 15.08 -16.85
C PHE A 205 11.14 15.57 -18.18
N LEU A 206 9.97 16.19 -18.17
CA LEU A 206 9.29 16.70 -19.36
C LEU A 206 10.13 17.75 -20.09
N ALA A 207 10.82 18.62 -19.36
CA ALA A 207 11.73 19.61 -19.94
C ALA A 207 12.93 18.97 -20.69
N ASN A 208 13.25 17.71 -20.38
CA ASN A 208 14.37 16.95 -20.93
C ASN A 208 13.89 15.73 -21.75
N LEU A 209 12.60 15.65 -22.08
CA LEU A 209 12.02 14.57 -22.87
C LEU A 209 12.43 14.73 -24.34
N ASP A 210 13.06 13.70 -24.89
CA ASP A 210 13.40 13.62 -26.31
C ASP A 210 12.49 12.55 -26.97
N GLU A 211 11.46 12.99 -27.69
CA GLU A 211 10.52 12.07 -28.34
C GLU A 211 11.13 11.31 -29.53
N GLU A 212 12.16 11.87 -30.18
CA GLU A 212 12.85 11.24 -31.30
C GLU A 212 13.88 10.22 -30.83
N GLN A 213 14.53 10.48 -29.69
CA GLN A 213 15.49 9.60 -29.02
C GLN A 213 15.12 9.41 -27.53
N PRO A 214 14.07 8.63 -27.21
CA PRO A 214 13.58 8.45 -25.84
C PRO A 214 14.65 7.99 -24.84
N GLU A 215 15.66 7.25 -25.28
CA GLU A 215 16.79 6.81 -24.48
C GLU A 215 17.67 7.94 -23.93
N ARG A 216 17.56 9.16 -24.49
CA ARG A 216 18.28 10.35 -24.03
C ARG A 216 17.49 11.18 -23.02
N SER A 217 16.24 10.80 -22.74
CA SER A 217 15.41 11.50 -21.76
C SER A 217 15.94 11.26 -20.35
N HIS A 218 16.06 12.33 -19.57
CA HIS A 218 16.76 12.31 -18.28
C HIS A 218 16.14 13.27 -17.28
N PHE A 219 16.58 13.18 -16.03
CA PHE A 219 16.36 14.25 -15.05
C PHE A 219 17.60 15.15 -15.00
N THR A 220 17.43 16.39 -14.56
CA THR A 220 18.54 17.30 -14.24
C THR A 220 18.52 17.62 -12.76
N CYS A 221 19.69 17.75 -12.14
CA CYS A 221 19.78 18.15 -10.75
C CYS A 221 19.09 19.50 -10.52
N ALA A 222 18.21 19.55 -9.52
CA ALA A 222 17.47 20.74 -9.11
C ALA A 222 18.35 21.83 -8.50
N ASP A 223 19.59 21.49 -8.09
CA ASP A 223 20.58 22.47 -7.67
C ASP A 223 21.14 23.21 -8.89
N PRO A 224 20.92 24.54 -9.02
CA PRO A 224 21.37 25.32 -10.16
C PRO A 224 22.89 25.35 -10.32
N ASP A 225 23.65 25.18 -9.22
CA ASP A 225 25.11 25.15 -9.26
C ASP A 225 25.65 23.80 -9.78
N CYS A 226 24.82 22.75 -9.75
CA CYS A 226 25.15 21.44 -10.28
C CYS A 226 24.64 21.25 -11.71
N GLY A 227 23.32 21.33 -11.92
CA GLY A 227 22.68 21.08 -13.22
C GLY A 227 22.99 19.71 -13.86
N GLY A 228 23.55 18.77 -13.10
CA GLY A 228 24.04 17.49 -13.62
C GLY A 228 22.92 16.63 -14.19
N ILE A 229 23.21 15.93 -15.30
CA ILE A 229 22.31 14.98 -15.96
C ILE A 229 22.19 13.71 -15.11
N ILE A 230 20.98 13.24 -14.86
CA ILE A 230 20.67 12.05 -14.08
C ILE A 230 19.94 11.06 -15.00
N GLU A 231 20.61 9.97 -15.33
CA GLU A 231 20.11 8.92 -16.22
C GLU A 231 19.72 7.65 -15.43
N GLU A 232 19.06 6.68 -16.07
CA GLU A 232 18.64 5.44 -15.38
C GLU A 232 19.82 4.68 -14.76
N HIS A 233 21.03 4.77 -15.35
CA HIS A 233 22.21 4.10 -14.81
C HIS A 233 22.71 4.71 -13.50
N ASP A 234 22.34 5.96 -13.18
CA ASP A 234 22.69 6.63 -11.92
C ASP A 234 21.80 6.20 -10.76
N ARG A 235 20.61 5.67 -11.06
CA ARG A 235 19.59 5.30 -10.07
C ARG A 235 20.14 4.44 -8.90
N PRO A 236 21.00 3.43 -9.11
CA PRO A 236 21.56 2.66 -8.00
C PRO A 236 22.47 3.45 -7.06
N ALA A 237 23.08 4.55 -7.51
CA ALA A 237 23.86 5.46 -6.67
C ALA A 237 22.95 6.37 -5.85
N MET A 238 21.81 6.77 -6.43
CA MET A 238 20.80 7.58 -5.74
C MET A 238 20.13 6.85 -4.58
N PHE A 239 20.10 5.51 -4.59
CA PHE A 239 19.42 4.69 -3.58
C PHE A 239 20.29 4.35 -2.35
N ARG A 240 21.59 4.72 -2.36
CA ARG A 240 22.58 4.27 -1.37
C ARG A 240 23.10 5.36 -0.43
N ALA A 241 22.52 6.56 -0.42
CA ALA A 241 22.95 7.63 0.49
C ALA A 241 22.04 7.77 1.70
#